data_AF-A0A965LI15-F1
#
_entry.id   AF-A0A965LI15-F1
#
_cell.length_a   1.000
_cell.length_b   1.000
_cell.length_c   1.000
_cell.angle_alpha   90.00
_cell.angle_beta   90.00
_cell.angle_gamma   90.00
#
_symmetry.space_group_name_H-M   'P 1'
#
loop_
_entity.id
_entity.type
_entity.pdbx_description
1 polymer ?
#
loop_
_entity_poly.entity_id
_entity_poly.type
_entity_poly.pdbx_seq_one_letter_code
_entity_poly.pdbx_strand_id
1 'polypeptide(L)'
;MASAQSLTNMILAVRRRANIESQVGFISDAEITEYLNYCLSDLYDQLVQAGGQPWYRNSYTFTAVNNTSAYSLPTDFYRLVSVDIALGGGLVISARPYMEAERNRFRWYYQGWFAGRPVFYRLLGNQINFIPTPSGSYSITLNYYPTFTKLVSGSDTFDGVNGWEELAVWKAAAYCKAKGDEDPGYCEAQAAKLQERIDALAAQRDAENPERVHDVTVDLYPWY
;
A
#
# COMPACT_ATOMS: atom_id res chain seq x y z
N MET A 1 0.36 14.67 5.60
CA MET A 1 -0.58 14.44 4.48
C MET A 1 -1.16 15.80 4.16
N ALA A 2 -0.50 16.53 3.27
CA ALA A 2 -0.59 17.99 3.19
C ALA A 2 -0.96 18.53 1.79
N SER A 3 -1.19 17.67 0.80
CA SER A 3 -1.64 18.08 -0.55
C SER A 3 -2.68 17.12 -1.12
N ALA A 4 -3.87 17.11 -0.54
CA ALA A 4 -5.02 16.42 -1.13
C ALA A 4 -5.54 17.23 -2.33
N GLN A 5 -5.34 16.72 -3.55
CA GLN A 5 -5.88 17.32 -4.76
C GLN A 5 -7.15 16.62 -5.19
N SER A 6 -8.18 17.39 -5.55
CA SER A 6 -9.43 16.85 -6.09
C SER A 6 -9.25 16.40 -7.54
N LEU A 7 -10.03 15.39 -7.95
CA LEU A 7 -10.07 14.91 -9.33
C LEU A 7 -10.39 16.05 -10.30
N THR A 8 -11.34 16.92 -9.97
CA THR A 8 -11.67 18.09 -10.80
C THR A 8 -10.45 18.99 -11.03
N ASN A 9 -9.65 19.25 -9.99
CA ASN A 9 -8.46 20.08 -10.12
C ASN A 9 -7.38 19.39 -10.97
N MET A 10 -7.22 18.08 -10.81
CA MET A 10 -6.27 17.30 -11.62
C MET A 10 -6.66 17.26 -13.10
N ILE A 11 -7.95 17.07 -13.42
CA ILE A 11 -8.44 17.13 -14.81
C ILE A 11 -8.16 18.50 -15.43
N LEU A 12 -8.46 19.58 -14.72
CA LEU A 12 -8.16 20.94 -15.19
C LEU A 12 -6.65 21.14 -15.40
N ALA A 13 -5.82 20.58 -14.51
CA ALA A 13 -4.37 20.64 -14.60
C ALA A 13 -3.82 19.87 -15.80
N VAL A 14 -4.42 18.73 -16.16
CA VAL A 14 -4.10 17.96 -17.39
C VAL A 14 -4.48 18.77 -18.62
N ARG A 15 -5.70 19.31 -18.68
CA ARG A 15 -6.18 20.11 -19.82
C ARG A 15 -5.26 21.29 -20.12
N ARG A 16 -4.80 22.00 -19.08
CA ARG A 16 -3.86 23.13 -19.21
C ARG A 16 -2.49 22.73 -19.73
N ARG A 17 -1.96 21.57 -19.30
CA ARG A 17 -0.64 21.08 -19.74
C ARG A 17 -0.66 20.49 -21.16
N ALA A 18 -1.80 19.90 -21.53
CA ALA A 18 -2.04 19.41 -22.87
C ALA A 18 -2.52 20.50 -23.85
N ASN A 19 -2.81 21.73 -23.39
CA ASN A 19 -3.32 22.85 -24.20
C ASN A 19 -4.65 22.52 -24.91
N ILE A 20 -5.54 21.82 -24.20
CA ILE A 20 -6.85 21.35 -24.70
C ILE A 20 -8.02 21.93 -23.87
N GLU A 21 -7.84 23.09 -23.22
CA GLU A 21 -8.86 23.70 -22.36
C GLU A 21 -10.14 24.04 -23.13
N SER A 22 -10.01 24.39 -24.42
CA SER A 22 -11.15 24.69 -25.29
C SER A 22 -11.69 23.46 -26.03
N GLN A 23 -11.00 22.32 -26.00
CA GLN A 23 -11.38 21.10 -26.72
C GLN A 23 -12.04 20.08 -25.78
N VAL A 24 -13.31 20.34 -25.45
CA VAL A 24 -14.07 19.51 -24.49
C VAL A 24 -14.65 18.24 -25.13
N GLY A 25 -14.79 18.21 -26.47
CA GLY A 25 -15.43 17.10 -27.19
C GLY A 25 -14.49 16.00 -27.71
N PHE A 26 -13.22 16.29 -27.97
CA PHE A 26 -12.28 15.31 -28.55
C PHE A 26 -11.73 14.34 -27.50
N ILE A 27 -11.33 14.89 -26.35
CA ILE A 27 -10.91 14.12 -25.17
C ILE A 27 -11.85 14.49 -24.03
N SER A 28 -12.64 13.52 -23.59
CA SER A 28 -13.65 13.71 -22.54
C SER A 28 -13.02 13.72 -21.15
N ASP A 29 -13.68 14.34 -20.18
CA ASP A 29 -13.23 14.31 -18.77
C ASP A 29 -13.19 12.89 -18.19
N ALA A 30 -14.09 12.01 -18.66
CA ALA A 30 -14.09 10.59 -18.26
C ALA A 30 -12.82 9.86 -18.74
N GLU A 31 -12.36 10.17 -19.95
CA GLU A 31 -11.14 9.60 -20.50
C GLU A 31 -9.87 10.15 -19.80
N ILE A 32 -9.84 11.45 -19.52
CA ILE A 32 -8.76 12.04 -18.72
C ILE A 32 -8.72 11.40 -17.32
N THR A 33 -9.89 11.14 -16.73
CA THR A 33 -10.01 10.43 -15.44
C THR A 33 -9.42 9.02 -15.52
N GLU A 34 -9.62 8.31 -16.63
CA GLU A 34 -9.05 6.98 -16.83
C GLU A 34 -7.51 7.05 -16.91
N TYR A 35 -6.95 7.95 -17.71
CA TYR A 35 -5.51 8.15 -17.81
C TYR A 35 -4.88 8.56 -16.47
N LEU A 36 -5.53 9.49 -15.75
CA LEU A 36 -5.09 9.89 -14.42
C LEU A 36 -5.10 8.71 -13.46
N ASN A 37 -6.16 7.89 -13.44
CA ASN A 37 -6.23 6.73 -12.56
C ASN A 37 -5.11 5.71 -12.84
N TYR A 38 -4.76 5.46 -14.10
CA TYR A 38 -3.60 4.59 -14.42
C TYR A 38 -2.28 5.18 -13.92
N CYS A 39 -2.07 6.49 -14.14
CA CYS A 39 -0.83 7.15 -13.71
C CYS A 39 -0.74 7.28 -12.18
N LEU A 40 -1.86 7.47 -11.50
CA LEU A 40 -1.94 7.52 -10.04
C LEU A 40 -1.74 6.14 -9.41
N SER A 41 -2.24 5.06 -10.03
CA SER A 41 -1.93 3.71 -9.55
C SER A 41 -0.45 3.38 -9.67
N ASP A 42 0.21 3.82 -10.75
CA ASP A 42 1.65 3.64 -10.95
C ASP A 42 2.46 4.41 -9.89
N LEU A 43 2.10 5.68 -9.64
CA LEU A 43 2.68 6.46 -8.55
C LEU A 43 2.44 5.78 -7.18
N TYR A 44 1.23 5.27 -6.93
CA TYR A 44 0.91 4.59 -5.69
C TYR A 44 1.81 3.36 -5.48
N ASP A 45 1.96 2.52 -6.50
CA ASP A 45 2.83 1.34 -6.46
C ASP A 45 4.30 1.73 -6.22
N GLN A 46 4.79 2.77 -6.89
CA GLN A 46 6.13 3.30 -6.68
C GLN A 46 6.35 3.73 -5.22
N LEU A 47 5.39 4.44 -4.62
CA LEU A 47 5.49 4.90 -3.23
C LEU A 47 5.41 3.75 -2.22
N VAL A 48 4.65 2.69 -2.52
CA VAL A 48 4.63 1.46 -1.73
C VAL A 48 5.93 0.66 -1.91
N GLN A 49 6.56 0.71 -3.09
CA GLN A 49 7.79 -0.01 -3.41
C GLN A 49 9.06 0.68 -2.90
N ALA A 50 9.07 2.02 -2.82
CA ALA A 50 10.22 2.83 -2.41
C ALA A 50 10.84 2.37 -1.07
N GLY A 51 10.06 1.69 -0.23
CA GLY A 51 10.53 1.14 1.04
C GLY A 51 10.72 2.23 2.09
N GLY A 52 11.21 1.84 3.27
CA GLY A 52 11.26 2.73 4.42
C GLY A 52 9.90 2.90 5.08
N GLN A 53 9.73 4.01 5.82
CA GLN A 53 8.51 4.23 6.59
C GLN A 53 7.30 4.47 5.67
N PRO A 54 6.17 3.78 5.93
CA PRO A 54 5.06 3.69 4.99
C PRO A 54 4.34 5.03 4.76
N TRP A 55 4.09 5.37 3.48
CA TRP A 55 3.22 6.49 3.10
C TRP A 55 1.74 6.22 3.31
N TYR A 56 1.28 5.01 2.94
CA TYR A 56 -0.14 4.66 2.90
C TYR A 56 -0.48 3.44 3.76
N ARG A 57 -0.05 3.40 5.03
CA ARG A 57 -0.38 2.30 5.95
C ARG A 57 -1.82 2.44 6.47
N ASN A 58 -2.56 1.33 6.42
CA ASN A 58 -3.87 1.19 7.08
C ASN A 58 -3.83 0.02 8.09
N SER A 59 -4.82 0.00 8.98
CA SER A 59 -5.00 -1.07 9.97
C SER A 59 -6.39 -1.67 9.90
N TYR A 60 -6.48 -2.99 10.02
CA TYR A 60 -7.75 -3.72 10.11
C TYR A 60 -7.72 -4.64 11.31
N THR A 61 -8.69 -4.48 12.20
CA THR A 61 -8.79 -5.29 13.41
C THR A 61 -9.97 -6.24 13.32
N PHE A 62 -9.73 -7.51 13.67
CA PHE A 62 -10.76 -8.52 13.78
C PHE A 62 -10.50 -9.42 14.99
N THR A 63 -11.53 -10.14 15.42
CA THR A 63 -11.44 -11.06 16.55
C THR A 63 -11.21 -12.48 16.04
N ALA A 64 -10.10 -13.08 16.43
CA ALA A 64 -9.89 -14.51 16.26
C ALA A 64 -10.81 -15.30 17.19
N VAL A 65 -11.29 -16.45 16.71
CA VAL A 65 -12.17 -17.35 17.44
C VAL A 65 -11.44 -18.67 17.68
N ASN A 66 -11.73 -19.30 18.82
CA ASN A 66 -11.15 -20.57 19.19
C ASN A 66 -11.34 -21.62 18.08
N ASN A 67 -10.28 -22.38 17.79
CA ASN A 67 -10.25 -23.43 16.77
C ASN A 67 -10.48 -22.98 15.31
N THR A 68 -10.40 -21.68 15.02
CA THR A 68 -10.47 -21.16 13.63
C THR A 68 -9.10 -20.64 13.19
N SER A 69 -8.48 -21.31 12.20
CA SER A 69 -7.11 -20.95 11.76
C SER A 69 -7.07 -19.93 10.63
N ALA A 70 -8.13 -19.81 9.82
CA ALA A 70 -8.17 -18.96 8.62
C ALA A 70 -9.18 -17.82 8.75
N TYR A 71 -8.77 -16.63 8.33
CA TYR A 71 -9.57 -15.40 8.38
C TYR A 71 -9.48 -14.66 7.04
N SER A 72 -10.58 -14.04 6.62
CA SER A 72 -10.61 -13.24 5.39
C SER A 72 -9.78 -11.98 5.55
N LEU A 73 -9.05 -11.63 4.49
CA LEU A 73 -8.35 -10.35 4.41
C LEU A 73 -9.35 -9.22 4.12
N PRO A 74 -8.99 -7.96 4.46
CA PRO A 74 -9.74 -6.77 4.03
C PRO A 74 -9.95 -6.76 2.51
N THR A 75 -11.07 -6.19 2.06
CA THR A 75 -11.40 -6.12 0.62
C THR A 75 -10.45 -5.22 -0.17
N ASP A 76 -9.82 -4.27 0.50
CA ASP A 76 -8.81 -3.36 -0.02
C ASP A 76 -7.38 -3.85 0.26
N PHE A 77 -7.16 -5.10 0.68
CA PHE A 77 -5.82 -5.57 1.01
C PHE A 77 -4.91 -5.66 -0.22
N TYR A 78 -3.76 -4.99 -0.18
CA TYR A 78 -2.72 -5.09 -1.22
C TYR A 78 -1.47 -5.83 -0.73
N ARG A 79 -0.87 -5.36 0.37
CA ARG A 79 0.39 -5.92 0.89
C ARG A 79 0.46 -5.85 2.40
N LEU A 80 0.85 -6.94 3.05
CA LEU A 80 0.98 -7.00 4.51
C LEU A 80 2.27 -6.32 5.00
N VAL A 81 2.17 -5.60 6.12
CA VAL A 81 3.30 -4.99 6.85
C VAL A 81 3.59 -5.77 8.13
N SER A 82 2.60 -5.89 9.02
CA SER A 82 2.74 -6.64 10.27
C SER A 82 1.40 -7.18 10.75
N VAL A 83 1.45 -8.14 11.67
CA VAL A 83 0.28 -8.72 12.33
C VAL A 83 0.51 -8.70 13.82
N ASP A 84 -0.33 -7.98 14.54
CA ASP A 84 -0.23 -7.81 15.98
C ASP A 84 -1.40 -8.50 16.67
N ILE A 85 -1.12 -9.26 17.72
CA ILE A 85 -2.09 -10.09 18.43
C ILE A 85 -2.12 -9.65 19.90
N ALA A 86 -3.30 -9.21 20.36
CA ALA A 86 -3.52 -8.88 21.76
C ALA A 86 -3.90 -10.14 22.55
N LEU A 87 -3.05 -10.51 23.51
CA LEU A 87 -3.22 -11.68 24.39
C LEU A 87 -4.01 -11.38 25.67
N GLY A 88 -4.42 -10.12 25.87
CA GLY A 88 -5.07 -9.63 27.09
C GLY A 88 -4.10 -8.99 28.07
N GLY A 89 -4.62 -8.22 29.03
CA GLY A 89 -3.80 -7.53 30.04
C GLY A 89 -2.82 -6.49 29.48
N GLY A 90 -3.07 -5.97 28.27
CA GLY A 90 -2.18 -5.04 27.57
C GLY A 90 -1.01 -5.68 26.83
N LEU A 91 -0.89 -7.02 26.86
CA LEU A 91 0.19 -7.73 26.18
C LEU A 91 -0.14 -7.92 24.69
N VAL A 92 0.77 -7.47 23.82
CA VAL A 92 0.68 -7.64 22.37
C VAL A 92 1.92 -8.38 21.87
N ILE A 93 1.73 -9.37 21.01
CA ILE A 93 2.81 -10.09 20.32
C ILE A 93 2.67 -9.91 18.81
N SER A 94 3.77 -9.83 18.08
CA SER A 94 3.75 -9.78 16.62
C SER A 94 3.89 -11.19 16.04
N ALA A 95 3.00 -11.56 15.14
CA ALA A 95 3.07 -12.85 14.45
C ALA A 95 4.10 -12.80 13.32
N ARG A 96 4.64 -13.97 12.93
CA ARG A 96 5.72 -14.09 11.93
C ARG A 96 5.32 -14.98 10.75
N PRO A 97 5.84 -14.73 9.54
CA PRO A 97 5.59 -15.63 8.42
C PRO A 97 6.24 -17.01 8.64
N TYR A 98 5.60 -18.09 8.21
CA TYR A 98 6.22 -19.44 8.17
C TYR A 98 6.39 -19.95 6.73
N MET A 99 7.41 -20.80 6.51
CA MET A 99 7.58 -21.51 5.23
C MET A 99 6.67 -22.74 5.17
N GLU A 100 6.18 -23.09 3.97
CA GLU A 100 5.24 -24.19 3.80
C GLU A 100 5.82 -25.54 4.27
N ALA A 101 7.12 -25.73 4.10
CA ALA A 101 7.84 -26.91 4.59
C ALA A 101 7.81 -27.05 6.12
N GLU A 102 7.70 -25.93 6.86
CA GLU A 102 7.72 -25.90 8.32
C GLU A 102 6.33 -26.05 8.94
N ARG A 103 5.27 -25.98 8.12
CA ARG A 103 3.86 -25.98 8.53
C ARG A 103 3.53 -27.11 9.50
N ASN A 104 3.93 -28.34 9.19
CA ASN A 104 3.64 -29.50 10.03
C ASN A 104 4.46 -29.48 11.33
N ARG A 105 5.72 -29.02 11.28
CA ARG A 105 6.58 -28.88 12.45
C ARG A 105 6.00 -27.88 13.45
N PHE A 106 5.62 -26.69 12.99
CA PHE A 106 5.06 -25.65 13.85
C PHE A 106 3.67 -25.97 14.37
N ARG A 107 2.83 -26.65 13.56
CA ARG A 107 1.52 -27.13 14.00
C ARG A 107 1.61 -28.17 15.12
N TRP A 108 2.63 -29.02 15.09
CA TRP A 108 2.83 -30.05 16.11
C TRP A 108 3.50 -29.51 17.38
N TYR A 109 4.56 -28.71 17.21
CA TYR A 109 5.42 -28.25 18.31
C TYR A 109 4.79 -27.12 19.13
N TYR A 110 4.09 -26.18 18.49
CA TYR A 110 3.46 -25.06 19.17
C TYR A 110 1.96 -25.31 19.34
N GLN A 111 1.44 -25.11 20.55
CA GLN A 111 0.03 -25.24 20.89
C GLN A 111 -0.42 -24.04 21.73
N GLY A 112 -1.58 -23.48 21.41
CA GLY A 112 -2.17 -22.34 22.10
C GLY A 112 -1.41 -21.01 21.91
N TRP A 113 -2.06 -19.92 22.32
CA TRP A 113 -1.57 -18.54 22.17
C TRP A 113 -1.38 -17.91 23.54
N PHE A 114 -0.14 -17.56 23.88
CA PHE A 114 0.21 -16.91 25.14
C PHE A 114 1.62 -16.29 25.08
N ALA A 115 1.96 -15.51 26.11
CA ALA A 115 3.23 -14.81 26.22
C ALA A 115 4.43 -15.75 26.06
N GLY A 116 5.42 -15.36 25.26
CA GLY A 116 6.64 -16.14 25.04
C GLY A 116 6.49 -17.31 24.05
N ARG A 117 5.32 -17.50 23.43
CA ARG A 117 5.17 -18.43 22.30
C ARG A 117 5.02 -17.71 20.96
N PRO A 118 5.77 -18.10 19.93
CA PRO A 118 5.62 -17.51 18.62
C PRO A 118 4.30 -17.93 18.00
N VAL A 119 3.61 -16.97 17.41
CA VAL A 119 2.48 -17.21 16.50
C VAL A 119 2.97 -16.95 15.08
N PHE A 120 2.61 -17.85 14.19
CA PHE A 120 2.98 -17.78 12.79
C PHE A 120 1.75 -17.53 11.92
N TYR A 121 1.95 -16.86 10.79
CA TYR A 121 0.92 -16.63 9.78
C TYR A 121 1.43 -16.96 8.37
N ARG A 122 0.49 -17.17 7.46
CA ARG A 122 0.76 -17.23 6.02
C ARG A 122 -0.46 -16.73 5.26
N LEU A 123 -0.22 -15.97 4.21
CA LEU A 123 -1.27 -15.53 3.29
C LEU A 123 -1.58 -16.66 2.31
N LEU A 124 -2.86 -16.99 2.16
CA LEU A 124 -3.38 -18.06 1.30
C LEU A 124 -4.61 -17.54 0.54
N GLY A 125 -4.45 -17.23 -0.75
CA GLY A 125 -5.51 -16.58 -1.52
C GLY A 125 -5.94 -15.26 -0.86
N ASN A 126 -7.24 -15.10 -0.63
CA ASN A 126 -7.80 -13.93 0.06
C ASN A 126 -7.93 -14.11 1.59
N GLN A 127 -7.12 -14.99 2.18
CA GLN A 127 -7.17 -15.31 3.61
C GLN A 127 -5.79 -15.26 4.25
N ILE A 128 -5.77 -15.04 5.55
CA ILE A 128 -4.61 -15.23 6.42
C ILE A 128 -4.84 -16.47 7.29
N ASN A 129 -3.88 -17.40 7.27
CA ASN A 129 -3.92 -18.61 8.09
C ASN A 129 -2.87 -18.57 9.19
N PHE A 130 -3.30 -18.82 10.42
CA PHE A 130 -2.45 -18.84 11.61
C PHE A 130 -2.05 -20.25 12.05
N ILE A 131 -0.86 -20.36 12.61
CA ILE A 131 -0.33 -21.56 13.27
C ILE A 131 0.44 -21.12 14.53
N PRO A 132 0.16 -21.68 15.72
CA PRO A 132 -0.91 -22.63 16.00
C PRO A 132 -2.30 -22.02 15.84
N THR A 133 -3.33 -22.87 15.76
CA THR A 133 -4.73 -22.40 15.76
C THR A 133 -5.02 -21.62 17.05
N PRO A 134 -5.76 -20.50 17.00
CA PRO A 134 -6.15 -19.75 18.20
C PRO A 134 -6.81 -20.66 19.24
N SER A 135 -6.33 -20.59 20.49
CA SER A 135 -6.88 -21.33 21.64
C SER A 135 -8.04 -20.63 22.35
N GLY A 136 -8.50 -19.50 21.81
CA GLY A 136 -9.41 -18.58 22.48
C GLY A 136 -9.79 -17.41 21.59
N SER A 137 -10.41 -16.41 22.21
CA SER A 137 -10.74 -15.14 21.55
C SER A 137 -9.59 -14.15 21.71
N TYR A 138 -9.04 -13.66 20.60
CA TYR A 138 -7.94 -12.70 20.59
C TYR A 138 -8.21 -11.58 19.60
N SER A 139 -7.86 -10.34 19.95
CA SER A 139 -7.94 -9.22 19.01
C SER A 139 -6.69 -9.20 18.15
N ILE A 140 -6.85 -9.25 16.83
CA ILE A 140 -5.76 -9.25 15.85
C ILE A 140 -5.84 -7.96 15.05
N THR A 141 -4.73 -7.24 14.94
CA THR A 141 -4.59 -6.04 14.12
C THR A 141 -3.65 -6.35 12.97
N LEU A 142 -4.17 -6.33 11.75
CA LEU A 142 -3.39 -6.37 10.52
C LEU A 142 -2.98 -4.96 10.16
N ASN A 143 -1.68 -4.77 9.96
CA ASN A 143 -1.14 -3.57 9.36
C ASN A 143 -0.77 -3.88 7.91
N TYR A 144 -1.31 -3.12 6.96
CA TYR A 144 -1.18 -3.41 5.54
C TYR A 144 -1.20 -2.12 4.72
N TYR A 145 -0.73 -2.24 3.49
CA TYR A 145 -0.98 -1.26 2.43
C TYR A 145 -2.30 -1.63 1.75
N PRO A 146 -3.25 -0.70 1.64
CA PRO A 146 -4.46 -0.92 0.88
C PRO A 146 -4.16 -0.87 -0.64
N THR A 147 -5.11 -1.30 -1.46
CA THR A 147 -5.08 -1.09 -2.91
C THR A 147 -5.43 0.36 -3.24
N PHE A 148 -4.89 0.89 -4.34
CA PHE A 148 -5.29 2.21 -4.84
C PHE A 148 -6.79 2.24 -5.19
N THR A 149 -7.52 3.21 -4.63
CA THR A 149 -8.93 3.46 -4.95
C THR A 149 -9.02 4.42 -6.12
N LYS A 150 -9.59 3.95 -7.23
CA LYS A 150 -9.82 4.79 -8.42
C LYS A 150 -10.73 5.97 -8.09
N LEU A 151 -10.36 7.15 -8.58
CA LEU A 151 -11.15 8.37 -8.49
C LEU A 151 -12.29 8.31 -9.52
N VAL A 152 -13.51 8.62 -9.09
CA VAL A 152 -14.73 8.54 -9.90
C VAL A 152 -15.48 9.87 -9.89
N SER A 153 -15.68 10.46 -8.71
CA SER A 153 -16.32 11.76 -8.54
C SER A 153 -15.29 12.88 -8.60
N GLY A 154 -15.68 14.04 -9.13
CA GLY A 154 -14.83 15.24 -9.14
C GLY A 154 -14.38 15.70 -7.75
N SER A 155 -15.16 15.34 -6.72
CA SER A 155 -14.84 15.59 -5.30
C SER A 155 -13.83 14.61 -4.71
N ASP A 156 -13.57 13.49 -5.37
CA ASP A 156 -12.62 12.50 -4.86
C ASP A 156 -11.23 13.12 -4.83
N THR A 157 -10.48 12.79 -3.79
CA THR A 157 -9.15 13.38 -3.57
C THR A 157 -8.08 12.30 -3.56
N PHE A 158 -6.90 12.67 -4.05
CA PHE A 158 -5.69 11.88 -3.90
C PHE A 158 -4.68 12.68 -3.07
N ASP A 159 -4.10 12.04 -2.05
CA ASP A 159 -3.01 12.63 -1.28
C ASP A 159 -1.68 12.27 -1.93
N GLY A 160 -1.16 13.19 -2.75
CA GLY A 160 0.16 13.06 -3.36
C GLY A 160 1.30 13.46 -2.44
N VAL A 161 1.07 13.51 -1.11
CA VAL A 161 2.05 13.74 -0.04
C VAL A 161 2.60 15.17 -0.03
N ASN A 162 3.29 15.56 -1.09
CA ASN A 162 3.95 16.84 -1.30
C ASN A 162 3.93 17.25 -2.79
N GLY A 163 2.76 17.19 -3.42
CA GLY A 163 2.60 17.54 -4.84
C GLY A 163 3.02 16.44 -5.82
N TRP A 164 3.27 15.21 -5.36
CA TRP A 164 3.72 14.12 -6.25
C TRP A 164 2.64 13.66 -7.22
N GLU A 165 1.37 13.99 -6.96
CA GLU A 165 0.29 13.82 -7.93
C GLU A 165 0.56 14.54 -9.26
N GLU A 166 1.42 15.56 -9.26
CA GLU A 166 1.81 16.27 -10.47
C GLU A 166 2.50 15.34 -11.49
N LEU A 167 3.20 14.29 -11.04
CA LEU A 167 3.75 13.26 -11.94
C LEU A 167 2.63 12.62 -12.77
N ALA A 168 1.54 12.23 -12.11
CA ALA A 168 0.41 11.59 -12.77
C ALA A 168 -0.28 12.56 -13.74
N VAL A 169 -0.37 13.84 -13.38
CA VAL A 169 -0.90 14.89 -14.26
C VAL A 169 -0.05 15.06 -15.53
N TRP A 170 1.28 15.09 -15.43
CA TRP A 170 2.15 15.20 -16.61
C TRP A 170 2.10 13.97 -17.50
N LYS A 171 2.07 12.76 -16.91
CA LYS A 171 1.89 11.50 -17.66
C LYS A 171 0.52 11.47 -18.38
N ALA A 172 -0.56 11.84 -17.70
CA ALA A 172 -1.90 11.93 -18.30
C ALA A 172 -1.97 12.97 -19.43
N ALA A 173 -1.28 14.11 -19.29
CA ALA A 173 -1.18 15.12 -20.35
C ALA A 173 -0.42 14.60 -21.58
N ALA A 174 0.63 13.79 -21.40
CA ALA A 174 1.35 13.15 -22.50
C ALA A 174 0.43 12.18 -23.28
N TYR A 175 -0.39 11.38 -22.59
CA TYR A 175 -1.41 10.53 -23.24
C TYR A 175 -2.41 11.35 -24.06
N CYS A 176 -2.87 12.49 -23.53
CA CYS A 176 -3.78 13.38 -24.25
C CYS A 176 -3.16 13.95 -25.52
N LYS A 177 -1.89 14.38 -25.46
CA LYS A 177 -1.16 14.90 -26.62
C LYS A 177 -0.91 13.84 -27.69
N ALA A 178 -0.45 12.67 -27.28
CA ALA A 178 -0.24 11.53 -28.18
C ALA A 178 -1.54 11.14 -28.90
N LYS A 179 -2.69 11.18 -28.22
CA LYS A 179 -3.99 10.94 -28.84
C LYS A 179 -4.38 12.02 -29.86
N GLY A 180 -3.96 13.26 -29.66
CA GLY A 180 -4.17 14.37 -30.60
C GLY A 180 -3.17 14.42 -31.76
N ASP A 181 -2.30 13.41 -31.90
CA ASP A 181 -1.15 13.41 -32.83
C ASP A 181 -0.21 14.61 -32.63
N GLU A 182 -0.17 15.17 -31.41
CA GLU A 182 0.79 16.19 -31.01
C GLU A 182 2.01 15.56 -30.34
N ASP A 183 3.17 16.21 -30.41
CA ASP A 183 4.40 15.73 -29.75
C ASP A 183 4.26 15.71 -28.21
N PRO A 184 4.31 14.53 -27.56
CA PRO A 184 4.23 14.40 -26.11
C PRO A 184 5.58 14.63 -25.41
N GLY A 185 6.69 14.78 -26.15
CA GLY A 185 8.05 14.73 -25.61
C GLY A 185 8.35 15.72 -24.49
N TYR A 186 7.78 16.92 -24.53
CA TYR A 186 7.91 17.89 -23.42
C TYR A 186 7.23 17.40 -22.13
N CYS A 187 6.02 16.84 -22.24
CA CYS A 187 5.28 16.33 -21.09
C CYS A 187 5.97 15.10 -20.48
N GLU A 188 6.48 14.20 -21.32
CA GLU A 188 7.26 13.04 -20.89
C GLU A 188 8.56 13.46 -20.18
N ALA A 189 9.26 14.47 -20.70
CA ALA A 189 10.48 14.99 -20.08
C ALA A 189 10.21 15.63 -18.70
N GLN A 190 9.07 16.32 -18.52
CA GLN A 190 8.68 16.84 -17.20
C GLN A 190 8.28 15.71 -16.24
N ALA A 191 7.57 14.69 -16.74
CA ALA A 191 7.23 13.51 -15.95
C ALA A 191 8.50 12.78 -15.47
N ALA A 192 9.50 12.58 -16.34
CA ALA A 192 10.76 11.93 -16.00
C ALA A 192 11.52 12.66 -14.87
N LYS A 193 11.56 14.00 -14.91
CA LYS A 193 12.20 14.80 -13.84
C LYS A 193 11.50 14.63 -12.48
N LEU A 194 10.17 14.58 -12.49
CA LEU A 194 9.41 14.37 -11.26
C LEU A 194 9.57 12.94 -10.75
N GLN A 195 9.62 11.96 -11.66
CA GLN A 195 9.88 10.56 -11.35
C GLN A 195 11.21 10.41 -10.60
N GLU A 196 12.31 10.91 -11.15
CA GLU A 196 13.63 10.87 -10.53
C GLU A 196 13.66 11.54 -9.15
N ARG A 197 12.97 12.69 -9.02
CA ARG A 197 12.86 13.38 -7.73
C ARG A 197 12.09 12.55 -6.70
N ILE A 198 11.01 11.89 -7.09
CA ILE A 198 10.21 11.05 -6.19
C ILE A 198 11.04 9.83 -5.77
N ASP A 199 11.73 9.17 -6.70
CA ASP A 199 12.58 8.02 -6.40
C ASP A 199 13.68 8.35 -5.39
N ALA A 200 14.27 9.55 -5.47
CA ALA A 200 15.29 9.99 -4.52
C ALA A 200 14.75 10.27 -3.10
N LEU A 201 13.47 10.66 -2.98
CA LEU A 201 12.90 11.16 -1.72
C LEU A 201 11.93 10.17 -1.06
N ALA A 202 11.31 9.28 -1.83
CA ALA A 202 10.21 8.44 -1.36
C ALA A 202 10.60 7.53 -0.19
N ALA A 203 11.85 7.04 -0.14
CA ALA A 203 12.34 6.22 0.96
C ALA A 203 12.74 7.01 2.23
N GLN A 204 12.97 8.33 2.10
CA GLN A 204 13.56 9.17 3.15
C GLN A 204 12.49 9.88 4.00
N ARG A 205 11.55 9.11 4.55
CA ARG A 205 10.50 9.68 5.40
C ARG A 205 11.00 10.03 6.80
N ASP A 206 11.90 9.23 7.37
CA ASP A 206 12.62 9.54 8.60
C ASP A 206 14.09 9.75 8.27
N ALA A 207 14.48 11.02 8.25
CA ALA A 207 15.82 11.45 7.89
C ALA A 207 16.85 11.17 8.99
N GLU A 208 16.41 10.96 10.24
CA GLU A 208 17.30 10.71 11.37
C GLU A 208 17.53 9.20 11.56
N ASN A 209 16.49 8.38 11.40
CA ASN A 209 16.55 6.94 11.65
C ASN A 209 16.03 6.13 10.45
N PRO A 210 16.92 5.76 9.49
CA PRO A 210 16.52 4.88 8.40
C PRO A 210 16.14 3.49 8.91
N GLU A 211 15.26 2.80 8.18
CA GLU A 211 14.88 1.44 8.53
C GLU A 211 16.09 0.49 8.47
N ARG A 212 16.18 -0.38 9.47
CA ARG A 212 17.28 -1.34 9.62
C ARG A 212 16.83 -2.75 9.28
N VAL A 213 17.74 -3.51 8.68
CA VAL A 213 17.56 -4.96 8.51
C VAL A 213 17.59 -5.61 9.90
N HIS A 214 16.57 -6.41 10.21
CA HIS A 214 16.56 -7.24 11.41
C HIS A 214 16.94 -8.67 11.04
N ASP A 215 17.79 -9.30 11.86
CA ASP A 215 18.11 -10.71 11.71
C ASP A 215 16.93 -11.56 12.17
N VAL A 216 16.52 -12.50 11.31
CA VAL A 216 15.38 -13.40 11.52
C VAL A 216 15.79 -14.65 12.32
N THR A 217 17.09 -14.94 12.41
CA THR A 217 17.62 -16.22 12.92
C THR A 217 17.68 -16.28 14.44
N VAL A 218 18.12 -15.20 15.09
CA VAL A 218 18.28 -15.12 16.55
C VAL A 218 16.92 -15.17 17.27
N ASP A 219 15.89 -14.66 16.62
CA ASP A 219 14.53 -14.56 17.13
C ASP A 219 13.80 -15.92 17.21
N LEU A 220 14.37 -17.00 16.66
CA LEU A 220 13.83 -18.37 16.71
C LEU A 220 14.17 -19.11 18.02
N TYR A 221 15.10 -18.57 18.83
CA TYR A 221 15.53 -19.18 20.09
C TYR A 221 15.35 -18.21 21.26
N PRO A 222 14.25 -18.30 22.02
CA PRO A 222 13.97 -17.40 23.14
C PRO A 222 14.82 -17.69 24.41
N TRP A 223 16.07 -18.17 24.26
CA TRP A 223 16.94 -18.54 25.38
C TRP A 223 18.35 -17.95 25.27
N TYR A 224 18.42 -16.65 25.02
CA TYR A 224 19.44 -15.77 25.59
C TYR A 224 18.77 -14.52 26.16
#